data_AF-A0A8H6G9Z6-F1
#
_entry.id   AF-A0A8H6G9Z6-F1
#
_cell.length_a   1.000
_cell.length_b   1.000
_cell.length_c   1.000
_cell.angle_alpha   90.00
_cell.angle_beta   90.00
_cell.angle_gamma   90.00
#
_symmetry.space_group_name_H-M   'P 1'
#
loop_
_entity.id
_entity.type
_entity.pdbx_description
1 polymer ?
#
loop_
_entity_poly.entity_id
_entity_poly.type
_entity_poly.pdbx_seq_one_letter_code
_entity_poly.pdbx_strand_id
1 'polypeptide(L)'
;MDIDVHCTICGSSDARRCARCHSAAYCSLECQQTDWRTHRLLCAKFSEQAQGSFASRPSPTHYLAIFFPMDKNRPSLVWVNTKKDKYEVKPYFHPVLDQLLHIPGNEYIGRGLRQVQGNLLRGRPSQ
;
A
#
# COMPACT_ATOMS: atom_id res chain seq x y z
N MET A 1 0.78 24.01 3.76
CA MET A 1 0.68 23.68 2.33
C MET A 1 -0.31 22.54 2.22
N ASP A 2 -1.47 22.79 1.62
CA ASP A 2 -2.40 21.70 1.30
C ASP A 2 -1.69 20.76 0.33
N ILE A 3 -1.53 19.50 0.73
CA ILE A 3 -0.98 18.47 -0.14
C ILE A 3 -1.98 18.29 -1.27
N ASP A 4 -1.57 18.65 -2.48
CA ASP A 4 -2.36 18.49 -3.71
C ASP A 4 -2.84 17.04 -3.81
N VAL A 5 -4.15 16.85 -3.65
CA VAL A 5 -4.77 15.52 -3.60
C VAL A 5 -5.50 15.31 -4.92
N HIS A 6 -5.12 14.26 -5.62
CA HIS A 6 -5.70 13.93 -6.92
C HIS A 6 -6.69 12.78 -6.77
N CYS A 7 -7.69 12.75 -7.65
CA CYS A 7 -8.65 11.67 -7.71
C CYS A 7 -7.94 10.36 -8.07
N THR A 8 -8.15 9.33 -7.26
CA THR A 8 -7.56 8.00 -7.47
C THR A 8 -8.02 7.33 -8.77
N ILE A 9 -9.18 7.72 -9.31
CA ILE A 9 -9.78 7.13 -10.52
C ILE A 9 -9.41 7.88 -11.80
N CYS A 10 -9.57 9.21 -11.83
CA CYS A 10 -9.42 10.01 -13.05
C CYS A 10 -8.26 11.02 -13.01
N GLY A 11 -7.59 11.20 -11.86
CA GLY A 11 -6.48 12.14 -11.71
C GLY A 11 -6.89 13.61 -11.60
N SER A 12 -8.18 13.96 -11.53
CA SER A 12 -8.61 15.34 -11.28
C SER A 12 -8.03 15.90 -9.97
N SER A 13 -7.58 17.15 -9.96
CA SER A 13 -7.11 17.86 -8.76
C SER A 13 -8.24 18.34 -7.85
N ASP A 14 -9.49 18.38 -8.32
CA ASP A 14 -10.65 18.70 -7.49
C ASP A 14 -11.15 17.46 -6.75
N ALA A 15 -10.27 16.84 -5.97
CA ALA A 15 -10.58 15.63 -5.21
C ALA A 15 -10.68 15.91 -3.72
N ARG A 16 -11.60 15.20 -3.06
CA ARG A 16 -11.74 15.23 -1.60
C ARG A 16 -11.37 13.89 -1.02
N ARG A 17 -10.68 13.91 0.12
CA ARG A 17 -10.31 12.68 0.83
C ARG A 17 -11.55 11.93 1.27
N CYS A 18 -11.48 10.60 1.23
CA CYS A 18 -12.49 9.73 1.80
C CYS A 18 -12.67 10.06 3.30
N ALA A 19 -13.90 10.39 3.71
CA ALA A 19 -14.23 10.81 5.07
C ALA A 19 -13.99 9.75 6.16
N ARG A 20 -13.78 8.49 5.78
CA ARG A 20 -13.51 7.40 6.73
C ARG A 20 -12.02 7.15 6.93
N CYS A 21 -11.27 7.05 5.84
CA CYS A 21 -9.89 6.58 5.89
C CYS A 21 -8.85 7.69 5.70
N HIS A 22 -9.26 8.83 5.15
CA HIS A 22 -8.39 9.95 4.77
C HIS A 22 -7.19 9.59 3.86
N SER A 23 -7.15 8.37 3.32
CA SER A 23 -6.02 7.82 2.54
C SER A 23 -6.24 7.90 1.02
N ALA A 24 -7.46 7.70 0.53
CA ALA A 24 -7.83 7.85 -0.88
C ALA A 24 -8.63 9.15 -1.10
N ALA A 25 -8.67 9.66 -2.35
CA ALA A 25 -9.40 10.87 -2.69
C ALA A 25 -10.18 10.73 -4.02
N TYR A 26 -11.35 11.36 -4.09
CA TYR A 26 -12.26 11.26 -5.23
C TYR A 26 -12.87 12.63 -5.54
N CYS A 27 -13.02 12.96 -6.83
CA CYS A 27 -13.68 14.19 -7.27
C CYS A 27 -15.21 14.08 -7.33
N SER A 28 -15.75 12.86 -7.32
CA SER A 28 -17.19 12.61 -7.37
C SER A 28 -17.56 11.31 -6.65
N LEU A 29 -18.85 11.20 -6.31
CA LEU A 29 -19.43 9.96 -5.78
C LEU A 29 -19.27 8.80 -6.76
N GLU A 30 -19.35 9.06 -8.06
CA GLU A 30 -19.14 8.06 -9.12
C GLU A 30 -17.71 7.49 -9.09
N CYS A 31 -16.69 8.36 -8.97
CA CYS A 31 -15.31 7.92 -8.82
C CYS A 31 -15.11 7.11 -7.55
N GLN A 32 -15.74 7.50 -6.43
CA GLN A 32 -15.69 6.74 -5.19
C GLN A 32 -16.36 5.36 -5.34
N GLN A 33 -17.54 5.29 -5.97
CA GLN A 33 -18.26 4.03 -6.19
C GLN A 33 -17.51 3.09 -7.14
N THR A 34 -16.84 3.65 -8.15
CA THR A 34 -15.99 2.90 -9.08
C THR A 34 -14.85 2.19 -8.34
N ASP A 35 -14.21 2.88 -7.39
CA ASP A 35 -13.16 2.28 -6.55
C ASP A 35 -13.71 1.44 -5.38
N TRP A 36 -15.01 1.54 -5.04
CA TRP A 36 -15.52 1.05 -3.77
C TRP A 36 -15.25 -0.43 -3.50
N ARG A 37 -15.35 -1.28 -4.54
CA ARG A 37 -15.13 -2.73 -4.42
C ARG A 37 -13.74 -3.07 -3.88
N THR A 38 -12.72 -2.38 -4.38
CA THR A 38 -11.32 -2.50 -3.96
C THR A 38 -11.05 -1.69 -2.69
N HIS A 39 -11.46 -0.42 -2.68
CA HIS A 39 -11.24 0.50 -1.58
C HIS A 39 -11.75 -0.04 -0.23
N ARG A 40 -12.96 -0.60 -0.19
CA ARG A 40 -13.59 -1.09 1.05
C ARG A 40 -12.80 -2.20 1.74
N LEU A 41 -11.92 -2.90 1.02
CA LEU A 41 -11.06 -3.94 1.61
C LEU A 41 -10.07 -3.35 2.62
N LEU A 42 -9.64 -2.10 2.40
CA LEU A 42 -8.61 -1.42 3.19
C LEU A 42 -9.10 -0.14 3.87
N CYS A 43 -10.19 0.46 3.40
CA CYS A 43 -10.74 1.72 3.93
C CYS A 43 -10.84 1.74 5.46
N ALA A 44 -11.46 0.71 6.03
CA ALA A 44 -11.61 0.57 7.48
C ALA A 44 -10.27 0.41 8.22
N LYS A 45 -9.26 -0.19 7.57
CA LYS A 45 -7.93 -0.41 8.15
C LYS A 45 -7.11 0.88 8.22
N PHE A 46 -7.40 1.85 7.36
CA PHE A 46 -6.74 3.15 7.32
C PHE A 46 -7.43 4.25 8.15
N SER A 47 -8.66 4.02 8.64
CA SER A 47 -9.38 5.00 9.45
C SER A 47 -8.66 5.36 10.75
N GLU A 48 -8.83 6.59 11.24
CA GLU A 48 -8.22 7.11 12.48
C GLU A 48 -8.48 6.22 13.71
N GLN A 49 -9.60 5.49 13.75
CA GLN A 49 -9.87 4.51 14.82
C GLN A 49 -9.01 3.24 14.71
N ALA A 50 -8.56 2.87 13.51
CA ALA A 50 -7.65 1.75 13.26
C ALA A 50 -6.16 2.15 13.35
N GLN A 51 -5.88 3.45 13.38
CA GLN A 51 -4.54 4.01 13.47
C GLN A 51 -3.84 3.64 14.78
N GLY A 52 -4.54 3.32 15.88
CA GLY A 52 -3.89 2.86 17.11
C GLY A 52 -2.97 1.63 16.95
N SER A 53 -3.21 0.76 15.95
CA SER A 53 -2.41 -0.44 15.72
C SER A 53 -1.34 -0.31 14.63
N PHE A 54 -1.40 0.73 13.78
CA PHE A 54 -0.50 0.90 12.63
C PHE A 54 0.01 2.34 12.43
N ALA A 55 -0.41 3.32 13.23
CA ALA A 55 -0.05 4.74 13.07
C ALA A 55 1.42 5.00 13.28
N SER A 56 2.01 4.30 14.25
CA SER A 56 3.42 4.46 14.56
C SER A 56 4.23 3.57 13.64
N ARG A 57 4.78 4.19 12.60
CA ARG A 57 5.87 3.60 11.81
C ARG A 57 6.97 3.13 12.79
N PRO A 58 7.28 1.82 12.88
CA PRO A 58 8.19 1.33 13.90
C PRO A 58 9.62 1.88 13.77
N SER A 59 10.11 2.07 12.55
CA SER A 59 11.38 2.73 12.27
C SER A 59 11.42 3.35 10.87
N PRO A 60 12.40 4.22 10.56
CA PRO A 60 12.61 4.76 9.21
C PRO A 60 12.90 3.73 8.12
N THR A 61 13.18 2.48 8.49
CA THR A 61 13.39 1.35 7.56
C THR A 61 12.16 0.47 7.44
N HIS A 62 11.05 0.77 8.13
CA HIS A 62 9.79 0.08 7.93
C HIS A 62 8.95 0.79 6.88
N TYR A 63 8.29 0.01 6.03
CA TYR A 63 7.37 0.48 5.01
C TYR A 63 6.05 -0.27 5.15
N LEU A 64 4.95 0.45 4.98
CA LEU A 64 3.63 -0.14 5.09
C LEU A 64 3.34 -0.95 3.83
N ALA A 65 3.00 -2.22 4.00
CA ALA A 65 2.68 -3.13 2.90
C ALA A 65 1.25 -3.66 3.05
N ILE A 66 0.64 -3.96 1.90
CA ILE A 66 -0.60 -4.72 1.82
C ILE A 66 -0.21 -6.19 1.62
N PHE A 67 -0.40 -6.99 2.65
CA PHE A 67 -0.13 -8.43 2.62
C PHE A 67 -1.40 -9.19 2.24
N PHE A 68 -1.27 -10.12 1.29
CA PHE A 68 -2.32 -11.02 0.84
C PHE A 68 -2.00 -12.43 1.36
N PRO A 69 -2.58 -12.85 2.50
CA PRO A 69 -2.28 -14.14 3.09
C PRO A 69 -2.89 -15.26 2.23
N MET A 70 -2.16 -16.35 2.03
CA MET A 70 -2.65 -17.50 1.25
C MET A 70 -3.80 -18.24 1.93
N ASP A 71 -3.88 -18.16 3.26
CA ASP A 71 -4.87 -18.81 4.11
C ASP A 71 -6.11 -17.95 4.38
N LYS A 72 -6.16 -16.71 3.87
CA LYS A 72 -7.22 -15.74 4.18
C LYS A 72 -7.76 -15.05 2.94
N ASN A 73 -9.06 -14.78 2.96
CA ASN A 73 -9.75 -14.11 1.86
C ASN A 73 -9.70 -12.56 1.93
N ARG A 74 -8.91 -11.98 2.85
CA ARG A 74 -8.83 -10.52 3.05
C ARG A 74 -7.38 -10.06 3.21
N PRO A 75 -7.02 -8.92 2.59
CA PRO A 75 -5.69 -8.35 2.78
C PRO A 75 -5.52 -7.81 4.20
N SER A 76 -4.26 -7.71 4.62
CA SER A 76 -3.84 -7.14 5.90
C SER A 76 -2.82 -6.02 5.67
N LEU A 77 -2.82 -5.01 6.53
CA LEU A 77 -1.74 -4.03 6.58
C LEU A 77 -0.64 -4.54 7.50
N VAL A 78 0.61 -4.50 7.06
CA VAL A 78 1.78 -4.95 7.83
C VAL A 78 2.94 -3.99 7.65
N TRP A 79 3.71 -3.75 8.71
CA TRP A 79 4.96 -3.03 8.61
C TRP A 79 6.07 -4.00 8.21
N VAL A 80 6.72 -3.74 7.08
CA VAL A 80 7.83 -4.56 6.56
C VAL A 80 9.13 -3.80 6.72
N ASN A 81 10.08 -4.38 7.44
CA ASN A 81 11.41 -3.81 7.57
C ASN A 81 12.21 -4.01 6.28
N THR A 82 13.12 -3.08 6.00
CA THR A 82 14.07 -3.18 4.89
C THR A 82 15.49 -3.20 5.39
N LYS A 83 16.34 -4.04 4.77
CA LYS A 83 17.78 -3.98 4.96
C LYS A 83 18.39 -3.03 3.92
N LYS A 84 19.43 -2.29 4.31
CA LYS A 84 20.29 -1.60 3.35
C LYS A 84 21.40 -2.58 2.96
N ASP A 85 21.55 -2.85 1.67
CA ASP A 85 22.75 -3.53 1.20
C ASP A 85 23.90 -2.52 1.18
N LYS A 86 25.05 -2.92 1.74
CA LYS A 86 26.28 -2.12 1.78
C LYS A 86 27.09 -2.24 0.49
N TYR A 87 26.73 -3.17 -0.40
CA TYR A 87 27.43 -3.47 -1.65
C TYR A 87 26.72 -2.95 -2.90
N GLU A 88 25.44 -2.58 -2.80
CA GLU A 88 24.70 -2.10 -3.96
C GLU A 88 24.84 -0.58 -4.14
N VAL A 89 25.33 -0.20 -5.33
CA VAL A 89 25.57 1.18 -5.76
C VAL A 89 24.26 1.99 -5.86
N LYS A 90 23.10 1.32 -5.90
CA LYS A 90 21.77 1.93 -5.83
C LYS A 90 21.05 1.45 -4.57
N PRO A 91 20.37 2.33 -3.82
CA PRO A 91 19.62 1.95 -2.62
C PRO A 91 18.41 1.08 -3.03
N TYR A 92 18.63 -0.23 -3.09
CA TYR A 92 17.57 -1.18 -3.41
C TYR A 92 16.77 -1.51 -2.15
N PHE A 93 15.45 -1.54 -2.33
CA PHE A 93 14.52 -1.93 -1.29
C PHE A 93 14.61 -3.44 -1.07
N HIS A 94 15.26 -3.86 0.03
CA HIS A 94 15.36 -5.27 0.41
C HIS A 94 14.42 -5.58 1.57
N PRO A 95 13.14 -5.92 1.30
CA PRO A 95 12.19 -6.22 2.36
C PRO A 95 12.57 -7.53 3.05
N VAL A 96 12.49 -7.54 4.38
CA VAL A 96 12.64 -8.75 5.18
C VAL A 96 11.29 -9.49 5.17
N LEU A 97 11.16 -10.45 4.26
CA LEU A 97 9.92 -11.17 3.99
C LEU A 97 9.84 -12.56 4.62
N ASP A 98 10.92 -13.02 5.27
CA ASP A 98 11.04 -14.39 5.78
C ASP A 98 9.86 -14.78 6.68
N GLN A 99 9.39 -13.88 7.54
CA GLN A 99 8.25 -14.13 8.43
C GLN A 99 6.88 -14.09 7.73
N LEU A 100 6.78 -13.43 6.56
CA LEU A 100 5.53 -13.25 5.83
C LEU A 100 5.34 -14.29 4.73
N LEU A 101 6.42 -14.80 4.14
CA LEU A 101 6.41 -15.73 3.02
C LEU A 101 6.82 -17.16 3.42
N HIS A 102 6.71 -17.48 4.71
CA HIS A 102 6.89 -18.84 5.20
C HIS A 102 5.54 -19.56 5.26
N ILE A 103 5.42 -20.73 4.62
CA ILE A 103 4.25 -21.60 4.76
C ILE A 103 4.58 -22.69 5.78
N PRO A 104 3.78 -22.85 6.86
CA PRO A 104 3.94 -23.99 7.76
C PRO A 104 3.88 -25.31 6.98
N GLY A 105 4.97 -26.09 7.00
CA GLY A 105 5.06 -27.37 6.30
C GLY A 105 5.60 -27.31 4.86
N ASN A 106 6.10 -26.16 4.39
CA ASN A 106 6.73 -26.03 3.08
C ASN A 106 8.01 -25.18 3.12
N GLU A 107 8.85 -25.23 2.08
CA GLU A 107 10.03 -24.36 1.95
C GLU A 107 9.65 -22.88 1.72
N TYR A 108 10.60 -21.97 1.97
CA TYR A 108 10.49 -20.53 1.68
C TYR A 108 10.19 -20.27 0.20
N ILE A 109 9.06 -19.61 -0.10
CA ILE A 109 8.59 -19.36 -1.48
C ILE A 109 9.19 -18.10 -2.09
N GLY A 110 9.98 -17.31 -1.35
CA GLY A 110 10.49 -16.02 -1.83
C GLY A 110 11.53 -16.10 -2.97
N ARG A 111 11.76 -17.28 -3.57
CA ARG A 111 12.53 -17.41 -4.80
C ARG A 111 11.70 -16.87 -5.98
N GLY A 112 12.14 -15.76 -6.57
CA GLY A 112 11.49 -15.17 -7.75
C GLY A 112 10.63 -13.92 -7.49
N LEU A 113 11.03 -13.08 -6.52
CA LEU A 113 10.43 -11.74 -6.35
C LEU A 113 10.42 -11.01 -7.69
N ARG A 114 9.24 -10.79 -8.26
CA ARG A 114 9.06 -9.93 -9.43
C ARG A 114 8.65 -8.55 -8.97
N GLN A 115 9.54 -7.59 -9.14
CA GLN A 115 9.18 -6.20 -8.97
C GLN A 115 8.26 -5.79 -10.12
N VAL A 116 7.02 -5.45 -9.79
CA VAL A 116 6.11 -4.81 -10.72
C VAL A 116 6.20 -3.31 -10.42
N GLN A 117 6.72 -2.53 -11.37
CA GLN A 117 6.64 -1.09 -11.25
C GLN A 117 5.15 -0.72 -11.21
N GLY A 118 4.77 0.14 -10.25
CA GLY A 118 3.37 0.54 -10.09
C GLY A 118 2.81 1.02 -11.43
N ASN A 119 1.57 0.63 -11.74
CA ASN A 119 0.88 1.11 -12.93
C ASN A 119 1.01 2.64 -12.96
N LEU A 120 1.46 3.19 -14.09
CA LEU A 120 1.23 4.59 -14.42
C LEU A 120 -0.28 4.77 -14.37
N LEU A 121 -0.79 5.25 -13.25
CA LEU A 121 -2.22 5.43 -13.04
C LEU A 121 -2.77 6.21 -14.23
N ARG A 122 -3.92 5.77 -14.75
CA ARG A 122 -4.65 6.40 -15.86
C ARG A 122 -4.71 7.91 -15.59
N GLY A 123 -3.95 8.70 -16.35
CA GLY A 123 -3.95 10.16 -16.27
C GLY A 123 -2.67 10.85 -15.76
N ARG A 124 -1.63 10.13 -15.32
CA ARG A 124 -0.31 10.80 -15.13
C ARG A 124 0.39 10.94 -16.49
N PRO A 125 0.69 12.17 -16.97
CA PRO A 125 1.51 12.32 -18.16
C PRO A 125 2.87 11.68 -17.89
N SER A 126 3.34 10.89 -18.85
CA SER A 126 4.71 10.38 -18.89
C SER A 126 5.67 11.56 -18.88
N GLN A 127 6.52 11.63 -17.85
CA GLN A 127 7.72 12.47 -17.88
C GLN A 127 8.79 11.80 -18.74
#